data_AF-A0A9N9RW83-F1
#
_entry.id   AF-A0A9N9RW83-F1
#
_cell.length_a   1.000
_cell.length_b   1.000
_cell.length_c   1.000
_cell.angle_alpha   90.00
_cell.angle_beta   90.00
_cell.angle_gamma   90.00
#
_symmetry.space_group_name_H-M   'P 1'
#
loop_
_entity.id
_entity.type
_entity.pdbx_description
1 polymer ?
#
loop_
_entity_poly.entity_id
_entity_poly.type
_entity_poly.pdbx_seq_one_letter_code
_entity_poly.pdbx_strand_id
1 'polypeptide(L)'
;MLKRASPLLFNLFSSTRQPVFVQLSKRKASLYEPPYLEALKPKYPTYDVINVKITGYDYPVLESYQRFVHRIAESLDFDVSECWAHPPKKTRVVRYKPNSSNIESEYNLTKYERYIQISDLLAPIYPVFLRFIQSGLPEGVTLSVVHHTDFIEESRYVPDKELLDLKAQLDAAGGPITKGRK
;
A
#
# COMPACT_ATOMS: atom_id res chain seq x y z
N MET A 1 -5.00 82.27 9.32
CA MET A 1 -5.95 82.77 10.34
C MET A 1 -7.03 81.68 10.48
N LEU A 2 -7.41 81.06 11.60
CA LEU A 2 -7.23 81.20 13.05
C LEU A 2 -7.03 79.77 13.65
N LYS A 3 -5.98 79.48 14.42
CA LYS A 3 -5.91 79.35 15.90
C LYS A 3 -7.16 78.83 16.66
N ARG A 4 -6.99 77.70 17.37
CA ARG A 4 -7.17 77.43 18.84
C ARG A 4 -7.63 75.97 19.05
N ALA A 5 -6.80 75.10 19.64
CA ALA A 5 -6.48 74.91 21.07
C ALA A 5 -7.38 73.83 21.74
N SER A 6 -6.71 72.80 22.27
CA SER A 6 -7.15 71.68 23.13
C SER A 6 -7.54 72.18 24.56
N PRO A 7 -7.77 71.37 25.64
CA PRO A 7 -7.60 69.93 25.88
C PRO A 7 -8.70 69.28 26.79
N LEU A 8 -8.38 68.11 27.40
CA LEU A 8 -9.00 67.45 28.58
C LEU A 8 -10.14 66.47 28.25
N LEU A 9 -10.19 65.21 28.68
CA LEU A 9 -9.46 64.47 29.72
C LEU A 9 -9.76 62.96 29.56
N PHE A 10 -8.96 62.17 30.26
CA PHE A 10 -9.23 60.84 30.83
C PHE A 10 -8.70 59.58 30.11
N ASN A 11 -7.50 59.20 30.54
CA ASN A 11 -7.00 57.83 30.53
C ASN A 11 -7.91 56.90 31.35
N LEU A 12 -8.29 55.76 30.77
CA LEU A 12 -8.41 54.51 31.52
C LEU A 12 -7.77 53.40 30.68
N PHE A 13 -6.51 53.14 31.03
CA PHE A 13 -5.70 52.04 30.54
C PHE A 13 -6.22 50.75 31.20
N SER A 14 -7.20 50.07 30.61
CA SER A 14 -7.47 48.69 31.00
C SER A 14 -6.52 47.79 30.22
N SER A 15 -5.32 47.61 30.76
CA SER A 15 -4.46 46.48 30.44
C SER A 15 -5.22 45.20 30.76
N THR A 16 -5.92 44.64 29.78
CA THR A 16 -6.27 43.23 29.81
C THR A 16 -4.95 42.48 29.71
N ARG A 17 -4.40 42.11 30.86
CA ARG A 17 -3.36 41.09 30.98
C ARG A 17 -3.90 39.87 30.23
N GLN A 18 -3.41 39.65 29.02
CA GLN A 18 -3.53 38.33 28.41
C GLN A 18 -2.86 37.36 29.39
N PRO A 19 -3.51 36.24 29.74
CA PRO A 19 -2.84 35.23 30.52
C PRO A 19 -1.64 34.80 29.68
N VAL A 20 -0.43 35.11 30.17
CA VAL A 20 0.79 34.51 29.70
C VAL A 20 0.57 33.02 29.86
N PHE A 21 0.29 32.34 28.75
CA PHE A 21 0.27 30.90 28.72
C PHE A 21 1.70 30.48 29.00
N VAL A 22 1.99 30.27 30.28
CA VAL A 22 3.25 29.69 30.73
C VAL A 22 3.30 28.35 30.02
N GLN A 23 4.16 28.25 29.00
CA GLN A 23 4.55 26.97 28.44
C GLN A 23 5.30 26.21 29.52
N LEU A 24 4.55 25.58 30.42
CA LEU A 24 5.03 24.62 31.39
C LEU A 24 5.55 23.43 30.59
N SER A 25 6.85 23.47 30.32
CA SER A 25 7.74 22.33 30.34
C SER A 25 7.20 21.08 29.63
N LYS A 26 7.39 21.01 28.31
CA LYS A 26 7.71 19.72 27.67
C LYS A 26 9.12 19.29 28.13
N ARG A 27 9.27 18.94 29.41
CA ARG A 27 10.41 18.15 29.89
C ARG A 27 9.88 16.83 30.43
N LYS A 28 9.39 16.02 29.51
CA LYS A 28 9.33 14.56 29.69
C LYS A 28 10.12 13.91 28.55
N ALA A 29 11.32 14.42 28.26
CA ALA A 29 12.33 13.57 27.65
C ALA A 29 12.68 12.54 28.73
N SER A 30 12.53 11.27 28.40
CA SER A 30 12.61 10.17 29.35
C SER A 30 13.98 10.17 30.07
N LEU A 31 14.00 9.80 31.35
CA LEU A 31 15.21 9.75 32.18
C LEU A 31 16.33 8.84 31.63
N TYR A 32 16.03 8.01 30.62
CA TYR A 32 16.90 6.96 30.11
C TYR A 32 17.13 7.01 28.60
N GLU A 33 16.31 7.70 27.80
CA GLU A 33 16.46 7.76 26.34
C GLU A 33 17.09 9.11 25.93
N PRO A 34 18.29 9.10 25.35
CA PRO A 34 18.88 10.32 24.82
C PRO A 34 18.01 11.01 23.77
N PRO A 35 18.00 12.36 23.69
CA PRO A 35 17.15 13.11 22.77
C PRO A 35 17.42 12.83 21.28
N TYR A 36 18.56 12.23 20.92
CA TYR A 36 18.83 11.84 19.54
C TYR A 36 17.98 10.64 19.08
N LEU A 37 17.60 9.72 19.97
CA LEU A 37 16.75 8.57 19.60
C LEU A 37 15.34 9.02 19.24
N GLU A 38 14.81 10.04 19.92
CA GLU A 38 13.53 10.65 19.55
C GLU A 38 13.63 11.43 18.23
N ALA A 39 14.77 12.07 17.95
CA ALA A 39 15.01 12.77 16.69
C ALA A 39 15.20 11.83 15.50
N LEU A 40 15.64 10.59 15.73
CA LEU A 40 15.78 9.54 14.71
C LEU A 40 14.47 8.85 14.36
N LYS A 41 13.43 8.96 15.21
CA LYS A 41 12.11 8.40 14.90
C LYS A 41 11.53 9.15 13.71
N PRO A 42 10.99 8.43 12.71
CA PRO A 42 10.40 9.09 11.55
C PRO A 42 9.24 9.99 12.00
N LYS A 43 9.16 11.18 11.41
CA LYS A 43 8.14 12.19 11.73
C LYS A 43 6.71 11.67 11.52
N TYR A 44 6.54 10.74 10.59
CA TYR A 44 5.29 10.10 10.27
C TYR A 44 5.45 8.58 10.36
N PRO A 45 4.41 7.85 10.78
CA PRO A 45 4.44 6.39 10.71
C PRO A 45 4.52 5.95 9.24
N THR A 46 5.30 4.90 9.01
CA THR A 46 5.46 4.26 7.71
C THR A 46 4.67 2.96 7.70
N TYR A 47 4.02 2.64 6.59
CA TYR A 47 3.40 1.32 6.40
C TYR A 47 4.42 0.31 5.88
N ASP A 48 4.17 -0.95 6.19
CA ASP A 48 4.91 -2.07 5.62
C ASP A 48 4.73 -2.15 4.09
N VAL A 49 5.55 -2.97 3.47
CA VAL A 49 5.52 -3.20 2.02
C VAL A 49 4.13 -3.65 1.56
N ILE A 50 3.61 -2.96 0.54
CA ILE A 50 2.33 -3.32 -0.09
C ILE A 50 2.54 -3.76 -1.53
N ASN A 51 1.65 -4.64 -1.98
CA ASN A 51 1.53 -5.07 -3.35
C ASN A 51 0.24 -4.50 -3.96
N VAL A 52 0.38 -3.67 -4.99
CA VAL A 52 -0.73 -3.21 -5.84
C VAL A 52 -0.92 -4.23 -6.95
N LYS A 53 -1.97 -5.03 -6.84
CA LYS A 53 -2.39 -6.01 -7.83
C LYS A 53 -3.35 -5.39 -8.83
N ILE A 54 -2.98 -5.46 -10.09
CA ILE A 54 -3.78 -4.99 -11.21
C ILE A 54 -4.16 -6.22 -12.06
N THR A 55 -5.45 -6.41 -12.32
CA THR A 55 -5.93 -7.55 -13.11
C THR A 55 -6.83 -7.09 -14.24
N GLY A 56 -6.74 -7.74 -15.40
CA GLY A 56 -7.55 -7.38 -16.57
C GLY A 56 -7.52 -8.47 -17.65
N TYR A 57 -8.45 -8.40 -18.60
CA TYR A 57 -8.49 -9.32 -19.74
C TYR A 57 -7.69 -8.79 -20.94
N ASP A 58 -7.61 -7.47 -21.08
CA ASP A 58 -6.86 -6.83 -22.16
C ASP A 58 -5.45 -6.43 -21.70
N TYR A 59 -4.45 -6.93 -22.43
CA TYR A 59 -3.05 -6.81 -22.07
C TYR A 59 -2.50 -5.37 -22.22
N PRO A 60 -2.71 -4.65 -23.34
CA PRO A 60 -2.13 -3.32 -23.55
C PRO A 60 -2.68 -2.29 -22.57
N VAL A 61 -3.98 -2.37 -22.24
CA VAL A 61 -4.60 -1.51 -21.22
C VAL A 61 -3.98 -1.76 -19.86
N LEU A 62 -3.77 -3.02 -19.49
CA LEU A 62 -3.16 -3.40 -18.22
C LEU A 62 -1.71 -2.87 -18.11
N GLU A 63 -0.92 -2.98 -19.17
CA GLU A 63 0.47 -2.51 -19.23
C GLU A 63 0.56 -0.97 -19.14
N SER A 64 -0.31 -0.29 -19.89
CA SER A 64 -0.41 1.17 -19.86
C SER A 64 -0.78 1.67 -18.46
N TYR A 65 -1.73 0.99 -17.80
CA TYR A 65 -2.15 1.36 -16.46
C TYR A 65 -1.09 1.05 -15.39
N GLN A 66 -0.36 -0.07 -15.51
CA GLN A 66 0.80 -0.34 -14.65
C GLN A 66 1.83 0.79 -14.73
N ARG A 67 2.16 1.24 -15.95
CA ARG A 67 3.07 2.37 -16.17
C ARG A 67 2.54 3.66 -15.54
N PHE A 68 1.24 3.91 -15.62
CA PHE A 68 0.61 5.07 -14.99
C PHE A 68 0.75 5.02 -13.45
N VAL A 69 0.45 3.89 -12.83
CA VAL A 69 0.58 3.71 -11.37
C VAL A 69 2.03 3.89 -10.92
N HIS A 70 2.99 3.32 -11.66
CA HIS A 70 4.42 3.50 -11.37
C HIS A 70 4.83 4.98 -11.39
N ARG A 71 4.40 5.73 -12.41
CA ARG A 71 4.71 7.17 -12.51
C ARG A 71 4.12 7.98 -11.35
N ILE A 72 2.92 7.64 -10.89
CA ILE A 72 2.33 8.30 -9.72
C ILE A 72 3.14 7.99 -8.46
N ALA A 73 3.53 6.73 -8.26
CA ALA A 73 4.35 6.34 -7.11
C ALA A 73 5.68 7.11 -7.08
N GLU A 74 6.36 7.20 -8.24
CA GLU A 74 7.60 7.97 -8.41
C GLU A 74 7.36 9.48 -8.18
N SER A 75 6.25 10.03 -8.66
CA SER A 75 5.90 11.45 -8.46
C SER A 75 5.55 11.81 -7.00
N LEU A 76 5.20 10.81 -6.19
CA LEU A 76 4.89 10.96 -4.76
C LEU A 76 6.08 10.58 -3.87
N ASP A 77 7.26 10.37 -4.46
CA ASP A 77 8.50 9.97 -3.80
C ASP A 77 8.36 8.66 -2.99
N PHE A 78 7.55 7.71 -3.47
CA PHE A 78 7.54 6.36 -2.92
C PHE A 78 8.62 5.48 -3.54
N ASP A 79 9.19 4.61 -2.72
CA ASP A 79 10.16 3.63 -3.17
C ASP A 79 9.46 2.44 -3.84
N VAL A 80 9.67 2.27 -5.14
CA VAL A 80 9.10 1.15 -5.90
C VAL A 80 10.14 0.04 -5.96
N SER A 81 9.97 -0.99 -5.13
CA SER A 81 10.94 -2.08 -5.00
C SER A 81 10.94 -3.01 -6.21
N GLU A 82 9.76 -3.46 -6.66
CA GLU A 82 9.67 -4.34 -7.82
C GLU A 82 8.35 -4.19 -8.59
N CYS A 83 8.40 -4.39 -9.90
CA CYS A 83 7.22 -4.52 -10.77
C CYS A 83 7.33 -5.81 -11.58
N TRP A 84 6.33 -6.70 -11.47
CA TRP A 84 6.36 -7.98 -12.17
C TRP A 84 5.03 -8.40 -12.76
N ALA A 85 5.12 -9.34 -13.70
CA ALA A 85 3.98 -10.04 -14.28
C ALA A 85 3.75 -11.35 -13.53
N HIS A 86 2.48 -11.68 -13.27
CA HIS A 86 2.11 -13.02 -12.83
C HIS A 86 1.61 -13.84 -14.03
N PRO A 87 1.83 -15.17 -14.06
CA PRO A 87 1.40 -16.01 -15.17
C PRO A 87 -0.11 -15.86 -15.47
N PRO A 88 -0.50 -15.74 -16.76
CA PRO A 88 -1.90 -15.51 -17.11
C PRO A 88 -2.76 -16.73 -16.81
N LYS A 89 -3.94 -16.50 -16.22
CA LYS A 89 -4.92 -17.54 -15.91
C LYS A 89 -5.84 -17.73 -17.12
N LYS A 90 -5.78 -18.91 -17.74
CA LYS A 90 -6.66 -19.29 -18.86
C LYS A 90 -7.90 -19.96 -18.30
N THR A 91 -9.07 -19.37 -18.55
CA THR A 91 -10.37 -19.92 -18.15
C THR A 91 -11.17 -20.27 -19.40
N ARG A 92 -11.55 -21.53 -19.50
CA ARG A 92 -12.47 -22.01 -20.54
C ARG A 92 -13.91 -21.82 -20.07
N VAL A 93 -14.66 -20.98 -20.76
CA VAL A 93 -16.08 -20.73 -20.52
C VAL A 93 -16.88 -21.43 -21.61
N VAL A 94 -17.73 -22.37 -21.21
CA VAL A 94 -18.60 -23.11 -22.13
C VAL A 94 -20.05 -22.67 -21.95
N ARG A 95 -20.73 -22.44 -23.07
CA ARG A 95 -22.17 -22.20 -23.11
C ARG A 95 -22.83 -23.46 -23.63
N TYR A 96 -23.80 -23.95 -22.88
CA TYR A 96 -24.62 -25.11 -23.26
C TYR A 96 -25.86 -24.69 -24.02
N LYS A 97 -26.34 -25.58 -24.89
CA LYS A 97 -27.63 -25.41 -25.56
C LYS A 97 -28.77 -25.36 -24.53
N PRO A 98 -29.85 -24.61 -24.78
CA PRO A 98 -30.99 -24.58 -23.87
C PRO A 98 -31.55 -25.99 -23.68
N ASN A 99 -31.76 -26.39 -22.42
CA ASN A 99 -32.26 -27.71 -22.03
C ASN A 99 -31.42 -28.91 -22.51
N SER A 100 -30.12 -28.72 -22.76
CA SER A 100 -29.24 -29.81 -23.18
C SER A 100 -27.86 -29.69 -22.55
N SER A 101 -27.17 -30.81 -22.35
CA SER A 101 -25.76 -30.87 -21.93
C SER A 101 -24.79 -30.69 -23.09
N ASN A 102 -25.29 -30.53 -24.33
CA ASN A 102 -24.45 -30.34 -25.50
C ASN A 102 -23.88 -28.91 -25.53
N ILE A 103 -22.59 -28.80 -25.78
CA ILE A 103 -21.86 -27.53 -25.85
C ILE A 103 -22.29 -26.80 -27.13
N GLU A 104 -22.72 -25.55 -26.97
CA GLU A 104 -23.11 -24.66 -28.07
C GLU A 104 -21.92 -23.82 -28.53
N SER A 105 -21.22 -23.18 -27.58
CA SER A 105 -20.05 -22.35 -27.85
C SER A 105 -19.03 -22.43 -26.71
N GLU A 106 -17.77 -22.24 -27.06
CA GLU A 106 -16.63 -22.25 -26.15
C GLU A 106 -15.82 -20.97 -26.32
N TYR A 107 -15.51 -20.32 -25.19
CA TYR A 107 -14.72 -19.09 -25.14
C TYR A 107 -13.51 -19.31 -24.23
N ASN A 108 -12.34 -18.91 -24.69
CA ASN A 108 -11.11 -18.98 -23.91
C ASN A 108 -10.76 -17.57 -23.43
N LEU A 109 -10.95 -17.33 -22.14
CA LEU A 109 -10.64 -16.04 -21.51
C LEU A 109 -9.26 -16.11 -20.85
N THR A 110 -8.37 -15.20 -21.23
CA THR A 110 -7.05 -15.02 -20.60
C THR A 110 -7.12 -13.85 -19.64
N LYS A 111 -6.92 -14.10 -18.35
CA LYS A 111 -6.81 -13.06 -17.33
C LYS A 111 -5.35 -12.80 -17.03
N TYR A 112 -4.93 -11.55 -17.25
CA TYR A 112 -3.58 -11.07 -16.96
C TYR A 112 -3.54 -10.39 -15.60
N GLU A 113 -2.41 -10.52 -14.92
CA GLU A 113 -2.20 -10.00 -13.57
C GLU A 113 -0.81 -9.33 -13.52
N ARG A 114 -0.77 -8.10 -13.01
CA ARG A 114 0.44 -7.30 -12.79
C ARG A 114 0.52 -6.87 -11.34
N TYR A 115 1.74 -6.82 -10.82
CA TYR A 115 2.03 -6.41 -9.46
C TYR A 115 3.03 -5.28 -9.45
N ILE A 116 2.80 -4.31 -8.57
CA ILE A 116 3.72 -3.23 -8.24
C ILE A 116 3.91 -3.28 -6.73
N GLN A 117 5.14 -3.48 -6.29
CA GLN A 117 5.51 -3.52 -4.89
C GLN A 117 6.11 -2.18 -4.49
N ILE A 118 5.61 -1.63 -3.39
CA ILE A 118 5.98 -0.31 -2.91
C ILE A 118 6.44 -0.45 -1.46
N SER A 119 7.63 0.07 -1.17
CA SER A 119 8.27 0.18 0.13
C SER A 119 8.10 1.60 0.70
N ASP A 120 8.33 1.74 2.01
CA ASP A 120 8.45 3.04 2.69
C ASP A 120 7.28 4.01 2.48
N LEU A 121 6.05 3.50 2.64
CA LEU A 121 4.84 4.27 2.44
C LEU A 121 4.54 5.19 3.62
N LEU A 122 4.68 6.50 3.39
CA LEU A 122 4.31 7.51 4.38
C LEU A 122 2.80 7.56 4.60
N ALA A 123 2.37 7.42 5.86
CA ALA A 123 0.95 7.41 6.23
C ALA A 123 0.11 8.60 5.72
N PRO A 124 0.58 9.86 5.71
CA PRO A 124 -0.23 10.98 5.21
C PRO A 124 -0.37 10.98 3.67
N ILE A 125 0.59 10.43 2.94
CA ILE A 125 0.62 10.48 1.46
C ILE A 125 -0.12 9.28 0.87
N TYR A 126 -0.10 8.13 1.55
CA TYR A 126 -0.73 6.90 1.07
C TYR A 126 -2.21 7.04 0.66
N PRO A 127 -3.10 7.72 1.41
CA PRO A 127 -4.48 7.94 0.98
C PRO A 127 -4.61 8.76 -0.30
N VAL A 128 -3.68 9.71 -0.53
CA VAL A 128 -3.65 10.54 -1.73
C VAL A 128 -3.27 9.68 -2.95
N PHE A 129 -2.28 8.81 -2.79
CA PHE A 129 -1.91 7.82 -3.80
C PHE A 129 -3.08 6.91 -4.19
N LEU A 130 -3.78 6.35 -3.19
CA LEU A 130 -4.97 5.53 -3.43
C LEU A 130 -6.06 6.28 -4.21
N ARG A 131 -6.21 7.58 -3.97
CA ARG A 131 -7.18 8.41 -4.68
C ARG A 131 -6.80 8.60 -6.15
N PHE A 132 -5.53 8.84 -6.44
CA PHE A 132 -5.05 9.00 -7.81
C PHE A 132 -5.23 7.72 -8.62
N ILE A 133 -4.79 6.57 -8.10
CA ILE A 133 -4.96 5.29 -8.79
C ILE A 133 -6.45 4.95 -8.97
N GLN A 134 -7.30 5.20 -7.96
CA GLN A 134 -8.74 4.97 -8.08
C GLN A 134 -9.36 5.85 -9.18
N SER A 135 -8.95 7.12 -9.27
CA SER A 135 -9.49 8.06 -10.28
C SER A 135 -9.04 7.74 -11.71
N GLY A 136 -7.87 7.11 -11.88
CA GLY A 136 -7.32 6.74 -13.17
C GLY A 136 -7.64 5.31 -13.62
N LEU A 137 -8.50 4.58 -12.90
CA LEU A 137 -8.79 3.18 -13.18
C LEU A 137 -9.56 3.03 -14.52
N PRO A 138 -8.98 2.35 -15.53
CA PRO A 138 -9.64 2.14 -16.81
C PRO A 138 -10.72 1.05 -16.73
N GLU A 139 -11.60 1.03 -17.72
CA GLU A 139 -12.64 0.01 -17.84
C GLU A 139 -12.05 -1.40 -18.01
N GLY A 140 -12.73 -2.40 -17.44
CA GLY A 140 -12.29 -3.80 -17.53
C GLY A 140 -11.04 -4.15 -16.71
N VAL A 141 -10.47 -3.19 -15.96
CA VAL A 141 -9.35 -3.43 -15.03
C VAL A 141 -9.85 -3.41 -13.59
N THR A 142 -9.40 -4.37 -12.81
CA THR A 142 -9.66 -4.46 -11.37
C THR A 142 -8.38 -4.25 -10.59
N LEU A 143 -8.39 -3.28 -9.68
CA LEU A 143 -7.28 -2.96 -8.77
C LEU A 143 -7.56 -3.50 -7.37
N SER A 144 -6.53 -4.08 -6.75
CA SER A 144 -6.59 -4.62 -5.39
C SER A 144 -5.25 -4.33 -4.70
N VAL A 145 -5.29 -3.74 -3.51
CA VAL A 145 -4.10 -3.48 -2.70
C VAL A 145 -4.07 -4.53 -1.59
N VAL A 146 -2.96 -5.24 -1.48
CA VAL A 146 -2.77 -6.34 -0.52
C VAL A 146 -1.42 -6.16 0.16
N HIS A 147 -1.30 -6.55 1.43
CA HIS A 147 0.00 -6.61 2.09
C HIS A 147 0.93 -7.60 1.39
N HIS A 148 2.22 -7.30 1.38
CA HIS A 148 3.21 -8.25 0.90
C HIS A 148 3.26 -9.47 1.84
N THR A 149 3.26 -10.67 1.26
CA THR A 149 3.29 -11.94 2.00
C THR A 149 4.08 -12.94 1.18
N ASP A 150 4.88 -13.77 1.84
CA ASP A 150 5.74 -14.78 1.21
C ASP A 150 4.96 -15.67 0.22
N PHE A 151 3.71 -16.00 0.52
CA PHE A 151 2.84 -16.77 -0.38
C PHE A 151 2.65 -16.11 -1.76
N ILE A 152 2.54 -14.78 -1.80
CA ILE A 152 2.39 -14.03 -3.06
C ILE A 152 3.70 -14.10 -3.85
N GLU A 153 4.83 -14.00 -3.17
CA GLU A 153 6.15 -14.12 -3.78
C GLU A 153 6.40 -15.54 -4.31
N GLU A 154 6.14 -16.56 -3.49
CA GLU A 154 6.27 -17.98 -3.86
C GLU A 154 5.42 -18.34 -5.08
N SER A 155 4.21 -17.77 -5.19
CA SER A 155 3.30 -18.02 -6.32
C SER A 155 3.86 -17.61 -7.68
N ARG A 156 4.91 -16.77 -7.71
CA ARG A 156 5.62 -16.37 -8.91
C ARG A 156 6.50 -17.50 -9.47
N TYR A 157 7.05 -18.33 -8.60
CA TYR A 157 8.01 -19.36 -8.97
C TYR A 157 7.32 -20.65 -9.38
N VAL A 158 7.97 -21.43 -10.24
CA VAL A 158 7.49 -22.76 -10.60
C VAL A 158 7.82 -23.72 -9.45
N PRO A 159 6.83 -24.46 -8.91
CA PRO A 159 7.10 -25.43 -7.85
C PRO A 159 8.07 -26.51 -8.30
N ASP A 160 9.05 -26.84 -7.45
CA ASP A 160 9.97 -27.95 -7.67
C ASP A 160 9.28 -29.29 -7.40
N LYS A 161 9.06 -30.05 -8.48
CA LYS A 161 8.38 -31.34 -8.42
C LYS A 161 9.18 -32.38 -7.64
N GLU A 162 10.51 -32.44 -7.81
CA GLU A 162 11.33 -33.46 -7.16
C GLU A 162 11.33 -33.27 -5.65
N LEU A 163 11.41 -32.01 -5.21
CA LEU A 163 11.31 -31.64 -3.80
C LEU A 163 9.94 -32.03 -3.21
N LEU A 164 8.85 -31.81 -3.95
CA LEU A 164 7.50 -32.21 -3.53
C LEU A 164 7.36 -33.73 -3.43
N ASP A 165 7.88 -34.47 -4.42
CA ASP A 165 7.83 -35.94 -4.43
C ASP A 165 8.65 -36.53 -3.27
N LEU A 166 9.82 -35.95 -2.97
CA LEU A 166 10.66 -36.35 -1.83
C LEU A 166 9.98 -36.05 -0.48
N LYS A 167 9.32 -34.89 -0.34
CA LYS A 167 8.52 -34.57 0.85
C LYS A 167 7.40 -35.59 1.05
N ALA A 168 6.67 -35.93 -0.01
CA ALA A 168 5.61 -36.92 0.05
C ALA A 168 6.13 -38.33 0.44
N GLN A 169 7.30 -38.73 -0.08
CA GLN A 169 7.96 -39.99 0.31
C GLN A 169 8.38 -39.99 1.77
N LEU A 170 8.91 -38.87 2.27
CA LEU A 170 9.32 -38.71 3.67
C LEU A 170 8.10 -38.79 4.60
N ASP A 171 7.01 -38.11 4.25
CA ASP A 171 5.76 -38.15 5.00
C ASP A 171 5.18 -39.58 5.04
N ALA A 172 5.21 -40.29 3.91
CA ALA A 172 4.81 -41.70 3.83
C ALA A 172 5.73 -42.63 4.65
N ALA A 173 7.02 -42.30 4.76
CA ALA A 173 8.01 -43.05 5.55
C ALA A 173 7.96 -42.75 7.06
N GLY A 174 7.02 -41.92 7.53
CA GLY A 174 6.80 -41.64 8.95
C GLY A 174 7.29 -40.28 9.43
N GLY A 175 7.65 -39.37 8.53
CA GLY A 175 7.98 -37.98 8.86
C GLY A 175 9.33 -37.81 9.58
N PRO A 176 9.75 -36.57 9.83
CA PRO A 176 10.95 -36.30 10.61
C PRO A 176 10.74 -36.69 12.08
N ILE A 177 11.67 -37.45 12.65
CA ILE A 177 11.67 -37.76 14.09
C ILE A 177 11.93 -36.46 14.87
N THR A 178 10.87 -35.82 15.38
CA THR A 178 11.01 -34.67 16.26
C THR A 178 11.57 -35.15 17.60
N LYS A 179 12.89 -35.13 17.78
CA LYS A 179 13.49 -35.31 19.11
C LYS A 179 13.03 -34.15 19.99
N GLY A 180 12.09 -34.43 20.89
CA GLY A 180 11.61 -33.46 21.87
C GLY A 180 12.79 -32.90 22.66
N ARG A 181 13.06 -31.60 22.50
CA ARG A 181 13.92 -30.87 23.43
C ARG A 181 13.18 -30.83 24.77
N LYS A 182 13.73 -31.53 25.76
CA LYS A 182 13.45 -31.29 27.18
C LYS A 182 14.04 -29.95 27.60
#